data_AF-A0A820ZCX5-F1
#
_entry.id   AF-A0A820ZCX5-F1
#
_cell.length_a   1.000
_cell.length_b   1.000
_cell.length_c   1.000
_cell.angle_alpha   90.00
_cell.angle_beta   90.00
_cell.angle_gamma   90.00
#
_symmetry.space_group_name_H-M   'P 1'
#
loop_
_entity.id
_entity.type
_entity.pdbx_description
1 polymer ?
#
loop_
_entity_poly.entity_id
_entity_poly.type
_entity_poly.pdbx_seq_one_letter_code
_entity_poly.pdbx_strand_id
1 'polypeptide(L)'
;MRSKKKVVIQYLTEKFGLVPKSKHQRITLQLADKLKTDIHNFYQRDDISYQLPDKRGTVVVKDDDGKKVTYQKRILINNLRETYEFFKDENKSIDLSRSSFADLRLVFVVSKSALAHRNCLCVYHENVRLLLKDVDKYVDGTHSSSLSTFTDSLVCSTNNEECMFGCCSICKDSFSEKIQENVSNSNSKITWSQWASENGRVEKKEFSGSVDKAILMLKSKIEYFLFHVYVAGEIKNFPEYKNINFITFMFNFRV
;
A
#
# COMPACT_ATOMS: atom_id res chain seq x y z
N MET A 1 -23.67 20.73 -27.01
CA MET A 1 -24.67 21.84 -26.92
C MET A 1 -24.79 22.30 -25.47
N ARG A 2 -24.08 23.37 -25.07
CA ARG A 2 -24.29 24.03 -23.77
C ARG A 2 -25.66 24.71 -23.82
N SER A 3 -26.61 24.16 -23.08
CA SER A 3 -28.03 24.51 -23.11
C SER A 3 -28.27 26.02 -22.98
N LYS A 4 -29.01 26.61 -23.94
CA LYS A 4 -29.46 28.01 -23.96
C LYS A 4 -30.06 28.46 -22.61
N LYS A 5 -30.60 27.51 -21.84
CA LYS A 5 -31.12 27.69 -20.48
C LYS A 5 -30.07 28.26 -19.52
N LYS A 6 -28.80 27.86 -19.63
CA LYS A 6 -27.72 28.36 -18.75
C LYS A 6 -27.44 29.85 -18.97
N VAL A 7 -27.41 30.28 -20.24
CA VAL A 7 -27.16 31.69 -20.61
C VAL A 7 -28.32 32.57 -20.14
N VAL A 8 -29.56 32.09 -20.29
CA VAL A 8 -30.75 32.80 -19.82
C VAL A 8 -30.77 32.92 -18.30
N ILE A 9 -30.45 31.85 -17.56
CA ILE A 9 -30.38 31.88 -16.10
C ILE A 9 -29.27 32.82 -15.61
N GLN A 10 -28.12 32.85 -16.29
CA GLN A 10 -27.03 33.78 -15.97
C GLN A 10 -27.44 35.24 -16.19
N TYR A 11 -28.06 35.55 -17.32
CA TYR A 11 -28.58 36.90 -17.60
C TYR A 11 -29.63 37.35 -16.57
N LEU A 12 -30.54 36.46 -16.18
CA LEU A 12 -31.57 36.78 -15.18
C LEU A 12 -30.96 37.00 -13.79
N THR A 13 -29.99 36.16 -13.39
CA THR A 13 -29.34 36.31 -12.07
C THR A 13 -28.51 37.60 -11.97
N GLU A 14 -27.87 38.03 -13.05
CA GLU A 14 -27.19 39.33 -13.15
C GLU A 14 -28.19 40.50 -13.13
N LYS A 15 -29.27 40.43 -13.91
CA LYS A 15 -30.30 41.48 -14.01
C LYS A 15 -31.05 41.73 -12.70
N PHE A 16 -31.30 40.69 -11.91
CA PHE A 16 -32.01 40.78 -10.64
C PHE A 16 -31.08 40.88 -9.41
N GLY A 17 -29.78 41.04 -9.61
CA GLY A 17 -28.83 41.25 -8.51
C GLY A 17 -28.66 40.04 -7.58
N LEU A 18 -29.00 38.83 -8.04
CA LEU A 18 -28.92 37.58 -7.28
C LEU A 18 -27.53 36.93 -7.38
N VAL A 19 -26.49 37.72 -7.65
CA VAL A 19 -25.11 37.24 -7.75
C VAL A 19 -24.55 37.06 -6.34
N PRO A 20 -24.16 35.83 -5.93
CA PRO A 20 -23.46 35.64 -4.67
C PRO A 20 -22.13 36.39 -4.74
N LYS A 21 -21.92 37.37 -3.86
CA LYS A 21 -20.59 37.98 -3.69
C LYS A 21 -19.64 36.87 -3.25
N SER A 22 -18.64 36.56 -4.07
CA SER A 22 -17.53 35.68 -3.73
C SER A 22 -16.86 36.19 -2.45
N LYS A 23 -17.13 35.56 -1.30
CA LYS A 23 -16.58 35.95 0.01
C LYS A 23 -15.10 35.61 0.19
N HIS A 24 -14.47 34.94 -0.77
CA HIS A 24 -13.07 34.53 -0.67
C HIS A 24 -12.28 34.98 -1.91
N GLN A 25 -11.66 36.16 -1.82
CA GLN A 25 -10.44 36.39 -2.58
C GLN A 25 -9.41 35.38 -2.06
N ARG A 26 -9.05 34.39 -2.87
CA ARG A 26 -7.90 33.51 -2.58
C ARG A 26 -6.67 34.39 -2.64
N ILE A 27 -6.18 34.82 -1.49
CA ILE A 27 -4.80 35.28 -1.36
C ILE A 27 -3.94 34.06 -1.61
N THR A 28 -3.32 33.97 -2.79
CA THR A 28 -2.22 33.04 -3.05
C THR A 28 -1.04 33.50 -2.21
N LEU A 29 -0.99 33.04 -0.95
CA LEU A 29 0.24 33.08 -0.17
C LEU A 29 1.24 32.21 -0.93
N GLN A 30 2.28 32.83 -1.49
CA GLN A 30 3.40 32.08 -2.04
C GLN A 30 4.00 31.25 -0.90
N LEU A 31 3.94 29.93 -1.03
CA LEU A 31 4.64 29.04 -0.10
C LEU A 31 6.14 29.32 -0.17
N ALA A 32 6.77 29.43 1.00
CA ALA A 32 8.23 29.53 1.10
C ALA A 32 8.89 28.33 0.39
N ASP A 33 9.94 28.57 -0.39
CA ASP A 33 10.58 27.52 -1.19
C ASP A 33 11.16 26.40 -0.31
N LYS A 34 11.64 26.74 0.89
CA LYS A 34 12.05 25.76 1.90
C LYS A 34 10.96 24.73 2.19
N LEU A 35 9.71 25.18 2.37
CA LEU A 35 8.57 24.30 2.65
C LEU A 35 8.29 23.36 1.47
N LYS A 36 8.41 23.86 0.24
CA LYS A 36 8.24 23.02 -0.96
C LYS A 36 9.31 21.94 -1.02
N THR A 37 10.57 22.30 -0.75
CA THR A 37 11.68 21.35 -0.69
C THR A 37 11.45 20.29 0.39
N ASP A 38 11.00 20.68 1.59
CA ASP A 38 10.70 19.76 2.68
C ASP A 38 9.59 18.77 2.31
N ILE A 39 8.53 19.24 1.64
CA ILE A 39 7.43 18.38 1.14
C ILE A 39 7.93 17.44 0.04
N HIS A 40 8.75 17.92 -0.89
CA HIS A 40 9.35 17.07 -1.93
C HIS A 40 10.26 15.99 -1.34
N ASN A 41 11.05 16.31 -0.32
CA ASN A 41 11.86 15.34 0.41
C ASN A 41 10.98 14.34 1.16
N PHE A 42 9.92 14.81 1.81
CA PHE A 42 8.96 13.94 2.50
C PHE A 42 8.35 12.89 1.57
N TYR A 43 7.86 13.30 0.39
CA TYR A 43 7.33 12.37 -0.60
C TYR A 43 8.34 11.33 -1.09
N GLN A 44 9.64 11.64 -1.06
CA GLN A 44 10.70 10.76 -1.55
C GLN A 44 11.27 9.83 -0.49
N ARG A 45 10.86 9.92 0.77
CA ARG A 45 11.28 8.96 1.81
C ARG A 45 10.72 7.57 1.51
N ASP A 46 11.52 6.55 1.80
CA ASP A 46 11.16 5.14 1.55
C ASP A 46 9.98 4.63 2.39
N ASP A 47 9.71 5.25 3.54
CA ASP A 47 8.55 4.97 4.39
C ASP A 47 7.26 5.70 3.93
N ILE A 48 7.36 6.66 3.01
CA ILE A 48 6.23 7.37 2.40
C ILE A 48 5.92 6.85 1.00
N SER A 49 6.96 6.66 0.18
CA SER A 49 6.85 6.07 -1.15
C SER A 49 8.03 5.16 -1.43
N TYR A 50 7.82 4.04 -2.10
CA TYR A 50 8.90 3.14 -2.49
C TYR A 50 9.18 3.24 -3.99
N GLN A 51 10.46 3.14 -4.37
CA GLN A 51 10.89 3.23 -5.77
C GLN A 51 10.64 1.92 -6.52
N LEU A 52 10.09 2.00 -7.75
CA LEU A 52 9.91 0.81 -8.58
C LEU A 52 11.26 0.31 -9.13
N PRO A 53 11.52 -1.01 -9.18
CA PRO A 53 12.77 -1.55 -9.70
C PRO A 53 12.84 -1.66 -11.23
N ASP A 54 11.70 -1.52 -11.92
CA ASP A 54 11.56 -1.80 -13.36
C ASP A 54 11.90 -0.59 -14.23
N LYS A 55 12.68 -0.79 -15.31
CA LYS A 55 13.02 0.23 -16.32
C LYS A 55 11.79 0.81 -17.02
N ARG A 56 10.69 0.06 -17.12
CA ARG A 56 9.39 0.55 -17.64
C ARG A 56 8.67 1.49 -16.67
N GLY A 57 9.16 1.56 -15.44
CA GLY A 57 8.67 2.43 -14.38
C GLY A 57 9.29 3.82 -14.38
N THR A 58 9.72 4.37 -15.52
CA THR A 58 10.31 5.72 -15.58
C THR A 58 9.29 6.78 -16.02
N VAL A 59 9.51 8.04 -15.63
CA VAL A 59 8.78 9.23 -16.09
C VAL A 59 9.79 10.26 -16.54
N VAL A 60 9.58 10.82 -17.72
CA VAL A 60 10.38 11.95 -18.22
C VAL A 60 9.67 13.24 -17.86
N VAL A 61 10.32 14.08 -17.06
CA VAL A 61 9.84 15.41 -16.66
C VAL A 61 10.73 16.45 -17.32
N LYS A 62 10.15 17.56 -17.75
CA LYS A 62 10.94 18.72 -18.19
C LYS A 62 11.25 19.57 -16.97
N ASP A 63 12.53 19.88 -16.80
CA ASP A 63 13.00 20.81 -15.78
C ASP A 63 12.62 22.25 -16.15
N ASP A 64 12.80 23.18 -15.21
CA ASP A 64 12.52 24.60 -15.42
C ASP A 64 13.37 25.20 -16.55
N ASP A 65 14.57 24.66 -16.78
CA ASP A 65 15.45 24.99 -17.91
C ASP A 65 15.05 24.32 -19.24
N GLY A 66 13.92 23.61 -19.28
CA GLY A 66 13.41 22.90 -20.46
C GLY A 66 14.14 21.58 -20.76
N LYS A 67 15.14 21.21 -19.97
CA LYS A 67 15.89 19.94 -20.11
C LYS A 67 15.01 18.77 -19.69
N LYS A 68 15.05 17.68 -20.47
CA LYS A 68 14.37 16.43 -20.11
C LYS A 68 15.19 15.66 -19.08
N VAL A 69 14.61 15.42 -17.92
CA VAL A 69 15.17 14.59 -16.85
C VAL A 69 14.28 13.37 -16.66
N THR A 70 14.90 12.19 -16.58
CA THR A 70 14.19 10.92 -16.38
C THR A 70 14.27 10.53 -14.91
N TYR A 71 13.11 10.37 -14.28
CA TYR A 71 12.97 9.91 -12.91
C TYR A 71 12.37 8.50 -12.87
N GLN A 72 12.79 7.70 -11.89
CA GLN A 72 12.14 6.43 -11.58
C GLN A 72 10.85 6.71 -10.79
N LYS A 73 9.75 6.07 -11.17
CA LYS A 73 8.47 6.17 -10.46
C LYS A 73 8.63 5.68 -9.04
N ARG A 74 8.07 6.44 -8.11
CA ARG A 74 7.85 6.05 -6.74
C ARG A 74 6.36 5.88 -6.50
N ILE A 75 6.00 4.91 -5.68
CA ILE A 75 4.60 4.59 -5.39
C ILE A 75 4.33 4.96 -3.94
N LEU A 76 3.33 5.79 -3.71
CA LEU A 76 2.86 6.08 -2.35
C LEU A 76 2.41 4.80 -1.65
N ILE A 77 2.94 4.56 -0.45
CA ILE A 77 2.58 3.41 0.38
C ILE A 77 1.12 3.55 0.84
N ASN A 78 0.78 4.76 1.27
CA ASN A 78 -0.52 5.16 1.79
C ASN A 78 -1.30 5.99 0.77
N ASN A 79 -2.59 6.23 1.02
CA ASN A 79 -3.35 7.16 0.17
C ASN A 79 -2.95 8.62 0.47
N LEU A 80 -3.27 9.53 -0.45
CA LEU A 80 -2.82 10.93 -0.37
C LEU A 80 -3.34 11.66 0.89
N ARG A 81 -4.50 11.25 1.42
CA ARG A 81 -5.06 11.79 2.66
C ARG A 81 -4.21 11.35 3.85
N GLU A 82 -3.93 10.06 3.98
CA GLU A 82 -3.08 9.52 5.05
C GLU A 82 -1.67 10.08 5.00
N THR A 83 -1.06 10.15 3.82
CA THR A 83 0.26 10.77 3.63
C THR A 83 0.29 12.21 4.13
N TYR A 84 -0.79 12.96 3.93
CA TYR A 84 -0.92 14.32 4.47
C TYR A 84 -1.06 14.33 6.00
N GLU A 85 -1.84 13.41 6.59
CA GLU A 85 -1.96 13.30 8.05
C GLU A 85 -0.59 12.98 8.68
N PHE A 86 0.20 12.09 8.09
CA PHE A 86 1.58 11.82 8.54
C PHE A 86 2.46 13.06 8.45
N PHE A 87 2.38 13.80 7.35
CA PHE A 87 3.12 15.06 7.22
C PHE A 87 2.72 16.07 8.31
N LYS A 88 1.43 16.19 8.63
CA LYS A 88 0.92 17.12 9.65
C LYS A 88 1.26 16.68 11.07
N ASP A 89 1.30 15.37 11.35
CA ASP A 89 1.74 14.88 12.66
C ASP A 89 3.24 15.14 12.88
N GLU A 90 4.06 14.97 11.85
CA GLU A 90 5.49 15.33 11.91
C GLU A 90 5.70 16.87 11.95
N ASN A 91 4.77 17.65 11.37
CA ASN A 91 4.90 19.10 11.18
C ASN A 91 3.68 19.88 11.68
N LYS A 92 3.39 19.78 12.99
CA LYS A 92 2.18 20.35 13.61
C LYS A 92 2.05 21.87 13.44
N SER A 93 3.17 22.59 13.34
CA SER A 93 3.23 24.05 13.22
C SER A 93 2.98 24.58 11.80
N ILE A 94 2.98 23.72 10.78
CA ILE A 94 2.86 24.14 9.39
C ILE A 94 1.38 24.26 9.02
N ASP A 95 0.92 25.47 8.71
CA ASP A 95 -0.41 25.68 8.12
C ASP A 95 -0.36 25.45 6.61
N LEU A 96 -0.86 24.29 6.18
CA LEU A 96 -0.85 23.86 4.80
C LEU A 96 -2.14 23.10 4.52
N SER A 97 -2.86 23.48 3.46
CA SER A 97 -4.06 22.74 3.07
C SER A 97 -3.70 21.41 2.39
N ARG A 98 -4.59 20.41 2.53
CA ARG A 98 -4.49 19.14 1.80
C ARG A 98 -4.35 19.30 0.29
N SER A 99 -5.06 20.26 -0.29
CA SER A 99 -5.00 20.53 -1.74
C SER A 99 -3.62 21.06 -2.12
N SER A 100 -3.09 22.03 -1.38
CA SER A 100 -1.75 22.56 -1.61
C SER A 100 -0.67 21.49 -1.47
N PHE A 101 -0.79 20.61 -0.47
CA PHE A 101 0.12 19.46 -0.29
C PHE A 101 0.04 18.47 -1.45
N ALA A 102 -1.17 18.20 -1.96
CA ALA A 102 -1.40 17.33 -3.11
C ALA A 102 -0.79 17.91 -4.40
N ASP A 103 -0.89 19.22 -4.59
CA ASP A 103 -0.36 19.92 -5.77
C ASP A 103 1.18 19.94 -5.78
N LEU A 104 1.82 19.89 -4.61
CA LEU A 104 3.27 19.80 -4.45
C LEU A 104 3.82 18.37 -4.61
N ARG A 105 2.95 17.40 -4.91
CA ARG A 105 3.39 16.03 -5.19
C ARG A 105 4.17 15.98 -6.50
N LEU A 106 5.39 15.47 -6.44
CA LEU A 106 6.25 15.26 -7.60
C LEU A 106 5.57 14.34 -8.62
N VAL A 107 5.70 14.66 -9.91
CA VAL A 107 5.03 13.92 -11.01
C VAL A 107 5.42 12.45 -11.04
N PHE A 108 6.65 12.11 -10.64
CA PHE A 108 7.13 10.73 -10.57
C PHE A 108 6.69 9.98 -9.31
N VAL A 109 6.03 10.64 -8.35
CA VAL A 109 5.42 10.01 -7.17
C VAL A 109 3.94 9.77 -7.46
N VAL A 110 3.60 8.52 -7.75
CA VAL A 110 2.24 8.13 -8.17
C VAL A 110 1.49 7.41 -7.06
N SER A 111 0.16 7.45 -7.11
CA SER A 111 -0.70 6.77 -6.15
C SER A 111 -0.66 5.25 -6.32
N LYS A 112 -0.91 4.53 -5.22
CA LYS A 112 -1.06 3.06 -5.23
C LYS A 112 -2.13 2.57 -6.21
N SER A 113 -3.16 3.37 -6.49
CA SER A 113 -4.18 3.06 -7.51
C SER A 113 -3.62 2.95 -8.93
N ALA A 114 -2.49 3.60 -9.23
CA ALA A 114 -1.79 3.42 -10.51
C ALA A 114 -1.22 2.00 -10.68
N LEU A 115 -1.21 1.22 -9.60
CA LEU A 115 -0.84 -0.19 -9.58
C LEU A 115 -2.05 -1.12 -9.46
N ALA A 116 -3.27 -0.72 -9.85
CA ALA A 116 -4.48 -1.54 -9.69
C ALA A 116 -4.39 -2.99 -10.25
N HIS A 117 -3.36 -3.30 -11.05
CA HIS A 117 -3.03 -4.65 -11.54
C HIS A 117 -1.83 -5.32 -10.87
N ARG A 118 -1.24 -4.74 -9.81
CA ARG A 118 -0.10 -5.32 -9.08
C ARG A 118 -0.53 -5.70 -7.66
N ASN A 119 -0.12 -6.90 -7.25
CA ASN A 119 -0.36 -7.52 -5.96
C ASN A 119 -0.21 -6.53 -4.79
N CYS A 120 -0.98 -6.73 -3.71
CA CYS A 120 -0.87 -5.92 -2.51
C CYS A 120 0.59 -5.90 -2.01
N LEU A 121 1.09 -4.70 -1.69
CA LEU A 121 2.49 -4.45 -1.28
C LEU A 121 2.61 -4.25 0.23
N CYS A 122 1.63 -4.76 0.98
CA CYS A 122 1.67 -4.66 2.43
C CYS A 122 2.71 -5.64 2.99
N VAL A 123 3.12 -5.37 4.22
CA VAL A 123 4.04 -6.22 4.99
C VAL A 123 3.55 -7.67 5.08
N TYR A 124 2.24 -7.91 5.13
CA TYR A 124 1.65 -9.26 5.20
C TYR A 124 1.91 -10.07 3.92
N HIS A 125 1.70 -9.47 2.74
CA HIS A 125 1.98 -10.14 1.47
C HIS A 125 3.48 -10.28 1.22
N GLU A 126 4.24 -9.22 1.48
CA GLU A 126 5.66 -9.19 1.16
C GLU A 126 6.47 -10.13 2.06
N ASN A 127 6.15 -10.24 3.36
CA ASN A 127 6.84 -11.18 4.25
C ASN A 127 6.56 -12.63 3.90
N VAL A 128 5.31 -12.99 3.58
CA VAL A 128 4.99 -14.36 3.11
C VAL A 128 5.71 -14.64 1.79
N ARG A 129 5.72 -13.69 0.86
CA ARG A 129 6.43 -13.83 -0.42
C ARG A 129 7.94 -14.04 -0.23
N LEU A 130 8.58 -13.24 0.61
CA LEU A 130 10.01 -13.35 0.88
C LEU A 130 10.36 -14.69 1.52
N LEU A 131 9.60 -15.09 2.56
CA LEU A 131 9.78 -16.39 3.22
C LEU A 131 9.60 -17.54 2.25
N LEU A 132 8.50 -17.57 1.48
CA LEU A 132 8.25 -18.61 0.48
C LEU A 132 9.39 -18.74 -0.51
N LYS A 133 9.88 -17.62 -1.05
CA LYS A 133 11.00 -17.62 -2.00
C LYS A 133 12.24 -18.32 -1.44
N ASP A 134 12.52 -18.14 -0.15
CA ASP A 134 13.71 -18.69 0.48
C ASP A 134 13.51 -20.16 0.91
N VAL A 135 12.30 -20.56 1.34
CA VAL A 135 11.99 -21.92 1.81
C VAL A 135 11.56 -22.90 0.73
N ASP A 136 11.05 -22.43 -0.43
CA ASP A 136 10.46 -23.27 -1.49
C ASP A 136 11.41 -24.37 -1.97
N LYS A 137 12.72 -24.11 -2.03
CA LYS A 137 13.74 -25.09 -2.40
C LYS A 137 13.91 -26.26 -1.42
N TYR A 138 13.28 -26.18 -0.25
CA TYR A 138 13.31 -27.21 0.80
C TYR A 138 11.94 -27.86 1.02
N VAL A 139 10.91 -27.45 0.28
CA VAL A 139 9.55 -28.01 0.40
C VAL A 139 9.23 -28.74 -0.89
N ASP A 140 8.97 -30.04 -0.80
CA ASP A 140 8.63 -30.82 -1.98
C ASP A 140 7.22 -30.44 -2.50
N GLY A 141 7.14 -30.15 -3.81
CA GLY A 141 5.92 -29.71 -4.49
C GLY A 141 6.03 -28.31 -5.13
N THR A 142 5.00 -27.90 -5.87
CA THR A 142 4.93 -26.58 -6.54
C THR A 142 4.04 -25.63 -5.76
N HIS A 143 4.61 -24.97 -4.74
CA HIS A 143 3.86 -24.12 -3.82
C HIS A 143 4.05 -22.60 -4.04
N SER A 144 4.96 -22.18 -4.93
CA SER A 144 5.53 -20.82 -4.92
C SER A 144 5.48 -20.03 -6.24
N SER A 145 4.69 -20.46 -7.24
CA SER A 145 4.59 -19.69 -8.50
C SER A 145 3.92 -18.32 -8.30
N SER A 146 2.98 -18.22 -7.35
CA SER A 146 2.35 -16.96 -6.94
C SER A 146 1.72 -17.05 -5.55
N LEU A 147 1.54 -15.91 -4.88
CA LEU A 147 0.80 -15.85 -3.60
C LEU A 147 -0.66 -16.29 -3.75
N SER A 148 -1.27 -16.14 -4.93
CA SER A 148 -2.63 -16.63 -5.19
C SER A 148 -2.65 -18.15 -5.12
N THR A 149 -1.79 -18.81 -5.90
CA THR A 149 -1.66 -20.27 -5.94
C THR A 149 -1.32 -20.84 -4.56
N PHE A 150 -0.48 -20.15 -3.81
CA PHE A 150 -0.18 -20.51 -2.43
C PHE A 150 -1.40 -20.38 -1.51
N THR A 151 -2.20 -19.31 -1.67
CA THR A 151 -3.44 -19.16 -0.90
C THR A 151 -4.42 -20.27 -1.24
N ASP A 152 -4.64 -20.52 -2.53
CA ASP A 152 -5.55 -21.55 -3.05
C ASP A 152 -5.12 -22.97 -2.62
N SER A 153 -3.84 -23.21 -2.36
CA SER A 153 -3.37 -24.50 -1.84
C SER A 153 -3.66 -24.67 -0.35
N LEU A 154 -3.80 -23.59 0.43
CA LEU A 154 -4.04 -23.64 1.86
C LEU A 154 -5.51 -23.72 2.25
N VAL A 155 -6.43 -23.28 1.39
CA VAL A 155 -7.85 -23.16 1.74
C VAL A 155 -8.75 -23.90 0.74
N CYS A 156 -9.92 -24.35 1.19
CA CYS A 156 -10.93 -24.92 0.29
C CYS A 156 -11.51 -23.87 -0.67
N SER A 157 -11.67 -22.63 -0.20
CA SER A 157 -12.16 -21.52 -1.00
C SER A 157 -11.67 -20.19 -0.44
N THR A 158 -11.16 -19.33 -1.32
CA THR A 158 -10.73 -17.97 -0.98
C THR A 158 -11.90 -17.00 -0.73
N ASN A 159 -13.12 -17.39 -1.09
CA ASN A 159 -14.34 -16.62 -0.84
C ASN A 159 -15.07 -17.03 0.44
N ASN A 160 -14.61 -18.08 1.13
CA ASN A 160 -15.22 -18.56 2.35
C ASN A 160 -14.50 -17.98 3.58
N GLU A 161 -15.25 -17.31 4.46
CA GLU A 161 -14.73 -16.66 5.65
C GLU A 161 -14.05 -17.65 6.61
N GLU A 162 -14.71 -18.76 6.94
CA GLU A 162 -14.17 -19.77 7.86
C GLU A 162 -12.84 -20.38 7.36
N CYS A 163 -12.71 -20.58 6.05
CA CYS A 163 -11.48 -21.04 5.43
C CYS A 163 -10.36 -20.01 5.57
N MET A 164 -10.63 -18.75 5.25
CA MET A 164 -9.63 -17.67 5.29
C MET A 164 -9.28 -17.25 6.72
N PHE A 165 -10.13 -17.55 7.70
CA PHE A 165 -9.90 -17.27 9.12
C PHE A 165 -9.29 -18.46 9.86
N GLY A 166 -9.02 -19.58 9.16
CA GLY A 166 -8.39 -20.76 9.76
C GLY A 166 -9.31 -21.60 10.67
N CYS A 167 -10.63 -21.37 10.60
CA CYS A 167 -11.63 -22.09 11.40
C CYS A 167 -12.26 -23.28 10.65
N CYS A 168 -12.04 -23.41 9.35
CA CYS A 168 -12.59 -24.49 8.53
C CYS A 168 -12.07 -25.86 8.97
N SER A 169 -12.98 -26.79 9.27
CA SER A 169 -12.64 -28.14 9.70
C SER A 169 -11.90 -28.98 8.66
N ILE A 170 -11.99 -28.60 7.38
CA ILE A 170 -11.39 -29.34 6.24
C ILE A 170 -9.97 -28.85 5.96
N CYS A 171 -9.73 -27.54 5.93
CA CYS A 171 -8.42 -26.98 5.52
C CYS A 171 -7.56 -26.42 6.65
N LYS A 172 -8.01 -26.44 7.92
CA LYS A 172 -7.22 -25.97 9.08
C LYS A 172 -5.81 -26.58 9.16
N ASP A 173 -5.66 -27.84 8.74
CA ASP A 173 -4.40 -28.58 8.80
C ASP A 173 -3.64 -28.58 7.47
N SER A 174 -4.17 -27.94 6.42
CA SER A 174 -3.58 -27.95 5.07
C SER A 174 -2.16 -27.38 5.03
N PHE A 175 -1.80 -26.43 5.90
CA PHE A 175 -0.42 -25.97 5.99
C PHE A 175 0.52 -27.08 6.50
N SER A 176 0.09 -27.84 7.49
CA SER A 176 0.88 -28.94 8.05
C SER A 176 1.05 -30.06 7.02
N GLU A 177 -0.04 -30.50 6.41
CA GLU A 177 -0.06 -31.59 5.42
C GLU A 177 0.69 -31.24 4.13
N LYS A 178 0.52 -30.02 3.62
CA LYS A 178 1.07 -29.65 2.30
C LYS A 178 2.46 -29.05 2.37
N ILE A 179 2.81 -28.39 3.48
CA ILE A 179 4.10 -27.69 3.61
C ILE A 179 4.97 -28.38 4.66
N GLN A 180 4.54 -28.49 5.92
CA GLN A 180 5.42 -28.96 7.00
C GLN A 180 5.86 -30.41 6.84
N GLU A 181 4.97 -31.29 6.41
CA GLU A 181 5.26 -32.71 6.20
C GLU A 181 6.15 -32.96 4.98
N ASN A 182 6.22 -32.01 4.05
CA ASN A 182 7.03 -32.09 2.83
C ASN A 182 8.36 -31.33 2.94
N VAL A 183 8.80 -30.98 4.17
CA VAL A 183 10.08 -30.29 4.38
C VAL A 183 11.24 -31.29 4.31
N SER A 184 12.10 -31.08 3.33
CA SER A 184 13.38 -31.77 3.17
C SER A 184 14.51 -30.98 3.84
N ASN A 185 15.46 -31.68 4.48
CA ASN A 185 16.64 -31.08 5.13
C ASN A 185 16.32 -30.02 6.21
N SER A 186 15.33 -30.29 7.05
CA SER A 186 14.82 -29.44 8.16
C SER A 186 15.89 -28.73 9.00
N ASN A 187 16.99 -29.41 9.31
CA ASN A 187 18.09 -28.89 10.13
C ASN A 187 19.12 -28.04 9.36
N SER A 188 19.00 -27.94 8.04
CA SER A 188 19.92 -27.14 7.22
C SER A 188 19.84 -25.67 7.58
N LYS A 189 20.99 -25.00 7.52
CA LYS A 189 21.05 -23.56 7.75
C LYS A 189 20.53 -22.81 6.52
N ILE A 190 19.62 -21.89 6.75
CA ILE A 190 19.01 -20.99 5.76
C ILE A 190 19.11 -19.54 6.25
N THR A 191 19.22 -18.62 5.30
CA THR A 191 19.05 -17.19 5.49
C THR A 191 17.77 -16.75 4.78
N TRP A 192 16.96 -15.91 5.42
CA TRP A 192 15.76 -15.35 4.81
C TRP A 192 15.59 -13.87 5.14
N SER A 193 14.87 -13.16 4.29
CA SER A 193 14.55 -11.75 4.50
C SER A 193 13.12 -11.55 4.97
N GLN A 194 12.88 -10.56 5.82
CA GLN A 194 11.53 -10.06 6.12
C GLN A 194 11.58 -8.58 6.53
N TRP A 195 10.47 -7.89 6.33
CA TRP A 195 10.23 -6.56 6.85
C TRP A 195 9.85 -6.62 8.33
N ALA A 196 10.57 -5.87 9.16
CA ALA A 196 10.32 -5.74 10.58
C ALA A 196 10.06 -4.27 10.92
N SER A 197 9.16 -4.02 11.87
CA SER A 197 8.94 -2.68 12.40
C SER A 197 9.80 -2.49 13.65
N GLU A 198 10.66 -1.48 13.63
CA GLU A 198 11.46 -1.07 14.78
C GLU A 198 11.36 0.46 14.89
N ASN A 199 10.98 0.96 16.08
CA ASN A 199 10.78 2.39 16.33
C ASN A 199 9.79 3.07 15.37
N GLY A 200 8.75 2.35 14.94
CA GLY A 200 7.73 2.86 14.02
C GLY A 200 8.15 2.94 12.55
N ARG A 201 9.40 2.58 12.22
CA ARG A 201 9.88 2.46 10.83
C ARG A 201 9.92 1.00 10.40
N VAL A 202 9.63 0.75 9.13
CA VAL A 202 9.63 -0.59 8.55
C VAL A 202 10.92 -0.77 7.75
N GLU A 203 11.76 -1.69 8.19
CA GLU A 203 13.06 -1.98 7.56
C GLU A 203 13.16 -3.45 7.18
N LYS A 204 13.79 -3.71 6.04
CA LYS A 204 14.04 -5.08 5.58
C LYS A 204 15.28 -5.61 6.29
N LYS A 205 15.08 -6.68 7.07
CA LYS A 205 16.15 -7.33 7.83
C LYS A 205 16.38 -8.76 7.33
N GLU A 206 17.63 -9.19 7.43
CA GLU A 206 18.05 -10.56 7.15
C GLU A 206 18.13 -11.36 8.45
N PHE A 207 17.62 -12.59 8.41
CA PHE A 207 17.59 -13.53 9.52
C PHE A 207 18.26 -14.82 9.09
N SER A 208 18.79 -15.57 10.06
CA SER A 208 19.36 -16.90 9.81
C SER A 208 18.91 -17.91 10.87
N GLY A 209 18.85 -19.17 10.48
CA GLY A 209 18.36 -20.26 11.31
C GLY A 209 18.29 -21.59 10.57
N SER A 210 17.60 -22.56 11.14
CA SER A 210 17.25 -23.81 10.44
C SER A 210 16.08 -23.61 9.48
N VAL A 211 15.92 -24.52 8.52
CA VAL A 211 14.74 -24.58 7.64
C VAL A 211 13.46 -24.67 8.48
N ASP A 212 13.45 -25.51 9.52
CA ASP A 212 12.30 -25.62 10.44
C ASP A 212 11.93 -24.29 11.09
N LYS A 213 12.93 -23.49 11.51
CA LYS A 213 12.68 -22.18 12.10
C LYS A 213 12.05 -21.22 11.09
N ALA A 214 12.48 -21.28 9.83
CA ALA A 214 11.89 -20.48 8.74
C ALA A 214 10.46 -20.93 8.42
N ILE A 215 10.18 -22.23 8.41
CA ILE A 215 8.83 -22.79 8.18
C ILE A 215 7.87 -22.43 9.33
N LEU A 216 8.33 -22.51 10.59
CA LEU A 216 7.55 -22.05 11.75
C LEU A 216 7.28 -20.55 11.67
N MET A 217 8.26 -19.76 11.22
CA MET A 217 8.07 -18.33 10.99
C MET A 217 7.02 -18.08 9.90
N LEU A 218 7.06 -18.82 8.79
CA LEU A 218 6.05 -18.76 7.75
C LEU A 218 4.67 -19.09 8.31
N LYS A 219 4.52 -20.20 9.05
CA LYS A 219 3.28 -20.61 9.73
C LYS A 219 2.69 -19.48 10.58
N SER A 220 3.53 -18.81 11.37
CA SER A 220 3.11 -17.68 12.23
C SER A 220 2.53 -16.48 11.47
N LYS A 221 2.78 -16.37 10.16
CA LYS A 221 2.31 -15.27 9.31
C LYS A 221 1.06 -15.64 8.53
N ILE A 222 0.75 -16.93 8.37
CA ILE A 222 -0.33 -17.42 7.49
C ILE A 222 -1.69 -16.89 7.94
N GLU A 223 -2.01 -16.98 9.23
CA GLU A 223 -3.32 -16.55 9.75
C GLU A 223 -3.61 -15.07 9.43
N TYR A 224 -2.67 -14.18 9.76
CA TYR A 224 -2.77 -12.75 9.44
C TYR A 224 -2.78 -12.47 7.94
N PHE A 225 -2.03 -13.25 7.15
CA PHE A 225 -2.00 -13.13 5.70
C PHE A 225 -3.34 -13.52 5.08
N LEU A 226 -3.91 -14.67 5.43
CA LEU A 226 -5.21 -15.12 4.91
C LEU A 226 -6.33 -14.16 5.30
N PHE A 227 -6.39 -13.77 6.57
CA PHE A 227 -7.32 -12.75 7.03
C PHE A 227 -7.20 -11.48 6.18
N HIS A 228 -5.99 -10.95 6.00
CA HIS A 228 -5.77 -9.75 5.21
C HIS A 228 -6.18 -9.93 3.74
N VAL A 229 -5.89 -11.08 3.12
CA VAL A 229 -6.30 -11.38 1.73
C VAL A 229 -7.83 -11.32 1.60
N TYR A 230 -8.56 -11.95 2.53
CA TYR A 230 -10.02 -11.96 2.52
C TYR A 230 -10.59 -10.56 2.69
N VAL A 231 -10.22 -9.85 3.77
CA VAL A 231 -10.83 -8.54 4.05
C VAL A 231 -10.40 -7.48 3.02
N ALA A 232 -9.17 -7.54 2.49
CA ALA A 232 -8.76 -6.68 1.39
C ALA A 232 -9.51 -6.97 0.08
N GLY A 233 -9.97 -8.20 -0.11
CA GLY A 233 -10.91 -8.59 -1.16
C GLY A 233 -12.28 -7.94 -0.94
N GLU A 234 -12.88 -8.13 0.24
CA GLU A 234 -14.20 -7.61 0.59
C GLU A 234 -14.29 -6.09 0.53
N ILE A 235 -13.27 -5.36 0.99
CA ILE A 235 -13.28 -3.88 0.94
C ILE A 235 -13.30 -3.31 -0.49
N LYS A 236 -12.92 -4.09 -1.50
CA LYS A 236 -13.13 -3.67 -2.90
C LYS A 236 -14.62 -3.52 -3.21
N ASN A 237 -15.46 -4.35 -2.58
CA ASN A 237 -16.92 -4.36 -2.74
C ASN A 237 -17.60 -3.25 -1.93
N PHE A 238 -16.92 -2.68 -0.92
CA PHE A 238 -17.44 -1.64 -0.04
C PHE A 238 -16.56 -0.37 -0.05
N PRO A 239 -16.75 0.54 -1.04
CA PRO A 239 -15.93 1.73 -1.24
C PRO A 239 -15.81 2.66 -0.02
N GLU A 240 -16.80 2.65 0.87
CA GLU A 240 -16.87 3.41 2.11
C GLU A 240 -15.77 3.01 3.12
N TYR A 241 -15.31 1.75 3.09
CA TYR A 241 -14.29 1.23 4.00
C TYR A 241 -12.86 1.28 3.43
N LYS A 242 -12.67 1.87 2.23
CA LYS A 242 -11.34 2.05 1.60
C LYS A 242 -10.35 2.89 2.41
N ASN A 243 -10.81 3.56 3.47
CA ASN A 243 -10.01 4.38 4.38
C ASN A 243 -9.59 3.64 5.67
N ILE A 244 -9.90 2.35 5.82
CA ILE A 244 -9.46 1.58 6.99
C ILE A 244 -8.02 1.11 6.77
N ASN A 245 -7.10 1.69 7.54
CA ASN A 245 -5.72 1.26 7.58
C ASN A 245 -5.63 -0.05 8.39
N PHE A 246 -5.42 -1.19 7.71
CA PHE A 246 -5.33 -2.51 8.37
C PHE A 246 -4.17 -2.64 9.34
N ILE A 247 -3.15 -1.78 9.24
CA ILE A 247 -2.06 -1.74 10.22
C ILE A 247 -2.62 -1.35 11.61
N THR A 248 -3.67 -0.52 11.65
CA THR A 248 -4.33 -0.11 12.90
C THR A 248 -5.45 -1.05 13.33
N PHE A 249 -6.12 -1.73 12.38
CA PHE A 249 -7.33 -2.52 12.69
C PHE A 249 -7.03 -3.86 13.38
N MET A 250 -5.90 -4.52 13.07
CA MET A 250 -5.57 -5.83 13.67
C MET A 250 -5.05 -5.77 15.11
N PHE A 251 -4.73 -4.58 15.65
CA PHE A 251 -4.33 -4.44 17.05
C PHE A 251 -5.52 -4.40 18.02
N ASN A 252 -6.76 -4.21 17.54
CA ASN A 252 -7.94 -4.02 18.40
C ASN A 252 -8.91 -5.21 18.42
N PHE A 253 -8.66 -6.29 17.67
CA PHE A 253 -9.46 -7.52 17.73
C PHE A 253 -8.72 -8.63 18.50
N ARG A 254 -8.49 -8.37 19.78
CA ARG A 254 -8.42 -9.39 20.83
C ARG A 254 -9.24 -8.86 22.01
N VAL A 255 -10.52 -9.21 22.02
CA VAL A 255 -11.33 -9.31 23.23
C VAL A 255 -11.69 -10.78 23.36
#